data_AF-Q862E5-F1
#
_entry.id   AF-Q862E5-F1
#
_cell.length_a   1.000
_cell.length_b   1.000
_cell.length_c   1.000
_cell.angle_alpha   90.00
_cell.angle_beta   90.00
_cell.angle_gamma   90.00
#
_symmetry.space_group_name_H-M   'P 1'
#
loop_
_entity.id
_entity.type
_entity.pdbx_description
1 polymer ?
#
loop_
_entity_poly.entity_id
_entity_poly.type
_entity_poly.pdbx_seq_one_letter_code
_entity_poly.pdbx_strand_id
1 'polypeptide(L)'
;VCPTEIIAFSDRAEEFKKLNCQVIGASVDSHFCHLAWINTPKKQGGLGPMNIPLISDPKRTIAQDYGVLKADEGISFRGLFIIDDKGILRQITINDLPVGRSVDE
;
A
#
# COMPACT_ATOMS: atom_id res chain seq x y z
N VAL A 1 -8.72 8.28 -5.36
CA VAL A 1 -7.84 8.49 -4.17
C VAL A 1 -6.84 7.34 -4.06
N CYS A 2 -5.93 7.14 -5.01
CA CYS A 2 -5.01 5.98 -4.98
C CYS A 2 -3.51 6.33 -5.13
N PRO A 3 -3.08 7.29 -5.97
CA PRO A 3 -1.65 7.57 -6.01
C PRO A 3 -1.20 8.40 -4.80
N THR A 4 -2.05 9.26 -4.24
CA THR A 4 -1.66 10.24 -3.21
C THR A 4 -1.14 9.58 -1.93
N GLU A 5 -1.79 8.52 -1.45
CA GLU A 5 -1.36 7.81 -0.23
C GLU A 5 -0.01 7.11 -0.45
N ILE A 6 0.08 6.30 -1.51
CA ILE A 6 1.27 5.50 -1.83
C ILE A 6 2.47 6.42 -2.10
N ILE A 7 2.26 7.54 -2.80
CA ILE A 7 3.29 8.55 -3.04
C ILE A 7 3.73 9.20 -1.72
N ALA A 8 2.80 9.56 -0.83
CA ALA A 8 3.16 10.20 0.44
C ALA A 8 4.00 9.28 1.34
N PHE A 9 3.67 7.99 1.41
CA PHE A 9 4.49 7.00 2.11
C PHE A 9 5.86 6.79 1.45
N SER A 10 5.91 6.78 0.12
CA SER A 10 7.17 6.67 -0.63
C SER A 10 8.08 7.88 -0.44
N ASP A 11 7.53 9.09 -0.48
CA ASP A 11 8.29 10.32 -0.30
C ASP A 11 8.85 10.42 1.15
N ARG A 12 8.17 9.80 2.14
CA ARG A 12 8.60 9.73 3.55
C ARG A 12 9.28 8.42 3.96
N ALA A 13 9.60 7.53 3.01
CA ALA A 13 10.16 6.20 3.32
C ALA A 13 11.44 6.25 4.18
N GLU A 14 12.26 7.29 4.00
CA GLU A 14 13.49 7.49 4.79
C GLU A 14 13.22 7.84 6.26
N GLU A 15 12.06 8.42 6.60
CA GLU A 15 11.67 8.65 8.00
C GLU A 15 11.39 7.33 8.72
N PHE A 16 10.65 6.42 8.08
CA PHE A 16 10.41 5.09 8.61
C PHE A 16 11.70 4.28 8.73
N LYS A 17 12.59 4.38 7.73
CA LYS A 17 13.89 3.70 7.75
C LYS A 17 14.77 4.12 8.92
N LYS A 18 14.78 5.40 9.29
CA LYS A 18 15.48 5.90 10.50
C LYS A 18 14.93 5.30 11.80
N LEU A 19 13.67 4.89 11.79
CA LEU A 19 13.02 4.19 12.90
C LEU A 19 13.16 2.66 12.83
N ASN A 20 14.04 2.15 11.95
CA ASN A 20 14.19 0.72 11.68
C ASN A 20 12.88 0.06 11.21
N CYS A 21 12.06 0.80 10.46
CA CYS A 21 10.79 0.36 9.90
C CYS A 21 10.82 0.40 8.37
N GLN A 22 10.22 -0.61 7.73
CA GLN A 22 10.06 -0.67 6.28
C GLN A 22 8.58 -0.51 5.92
N VAL A 23 8.31 0.32 4.91
CA VAL A 23 6.97 0.49 4.35
C VAL A 23 6.83 -0.35 3.08
N ILE A 24 5.71 -1.05 2.95
CA ILE A 24 5.40 -1.93 1.82
C ILE A 24 3.97 -1.64 1.36
N GLY A 25 3.79 -1.40 0.06
CA GLY A 25 2.46 -1.33 -0.55
C GLY A 25 2.04 -2.69 -1.08
N ALA A 26 0.75 -2.99 -1.10
CA ALA A 26 0.20 -4.20 -1.71
C ALA A 26 -1.13 -3.91 -2.39
N SER A 27 -1.38 -4.54 -3.54
CA SER A 27 -2.71 -4.58 -4.15
C SER A 27 -2.90 -5.88 -4.92
N VAL A 28 -4.14 -6.11 -5.37
CA VAL A 28 -4.53 -7.27 -6.18
C VAL A 28 -4.06 -7.18 -7.65
N ASP A 29 -3.38 -6.09 -8.02
CA ASP A 29 -2.90 -5.88 -9.38
C ASP A 29 -1.65 -6.72 -9.68
N SER A 30 -1.37 -6.93 -10.96
CA SER A 30 -0.17 -7.63 -11.40
C SER A 30 1.09 -6.77 -11.25
N HIS A 31 2.26 -7.39 -11.12
CA HIS A 31 3.55 -6.67 -11.14
C HIS A 31 3.78 -5.89 -12.46
N PHE A 32 3.18 -6.31 -13.57
CA PHE A 32 3.17 -5.55 -14.82
C PHE A 32 2.39 -4.24 -14.69
N CYS A 33 1.23 -4.28 -14.03
CA CYS A 33 0.44 -3.09 -13.72
C CYS A 33 1.22 -2.13 -12.82
N HIS A 34 1.87 -2.65 -11.78
CA HIS A 34 2.73 -1.85 -10.88
C HIS A 34 3.85 -1.15 -11.65
N LEU A 35 4.57 -1.89 -12.50
CA LEU A 35 5.66 -1.32 -13.29
C LEU A 35 5.16 -0.24 -14.26
N ALA A 36 4.04 -0.49 -14.95
CA ALA A 36 3.43 0.50 -15.83
C ALA A 36 3.02 1.77 -15.05
N TRP A 37 2.49 1.60 -13.85
CA TRP A 37 2.04 2.71 -13.02
C TRP A 37 3.21 3.54 -12.44
N ILE A 38 4.32 2.89 -12.08
CA ILE A 38 5.60 3.52 -11.69
C ILE A 38 6.19 4.31 -12.86
N ASN A 39 6.18 3.73 -14.07
CA ASN A 39 6.72 4.39 -15.27
C ASN A 39 5.84 5.55 -15.76
N THR A 40 4.59 5.64 -15.31
CA THR A 40 3.70 6.75 -15.64
C THR A 40 4.04 7.97 -14.76
N PRO A 41 4.24 9.17 -15.34
CA PRO A 41 4.53 10.37 -14.57
C PRO A 41 3.40 10.75 -13.59
N LYS A 42 3.77 11.28 -12.41
CA LYS A 42 2.81 11.78 -11.39
C LYS A 42 1.76 12.75 -11.98
N LYS A 43 2.17 13.62 -12.93
CA LYS A 43 1.28 14.57 -13.63
C LYS A 43 0.19 13.91 -14.49
N GLN A 44 0.37 12.65 -14.86
CA GLN A 44 -0.57 11.85 -15.66
C GLN A 44 -1.33 10.83 -14.79
N GLY A 45 -1.29 10.96 -13.47
CA GLY A 45 -1.95 10.04 -12.53
C GLY A 45 -1.16 8.76 -12.23
N GLY A 46 0.11 8.70 -12.65
CA GLY A 46 1.03 7.63 -12.28
C GLY A 46 1.66 7.82 -10.90
N LEU A 47 2.49 6.86 -10.50
CA LEU A 47 3.24 6.91 -9.24
C LEU A 47 4.57 7.66 -9.39
N GLY A 48 5.20 7.59 -10.57
CA GLY A 48 6.59 7.98 -10.74
C GLY A 48 7.55 7.07 -9.96
N PRO A 49 8.82 7.49 -9.77
CA PRO A 49 9.80 6.72 -9.00
C PRO A 49 9.31 6.45 -7.56
N MET A 50 9.43 5.20 -7.12
CA MET A 50 8.97 4.73 -5.81
C MET A 50 10.14 4.27 -4.95
N ASN A 51 10.12 4.66 -3.67
CA ASN A 51 11.13 4.29 -2.67
C ASN A 51 10.69 3.09 -1.81
N ILE A 52 9.48 2.59 -2.03
CA ILE A 52 8.89 1.46 -1.32
C ILE A 52 8.55 0.33 -2.30
N PRO A 53 8.68 -0.94 -1.90
CA PRO A 53 8.25 -2.07 -2.71
C PRO A 53 6.71 -2.12 -2.80
N LEU A 54 6.23 -2.56 -3.97
CA LEU A 54 4.81 -2.84 -4.23
C LEU A 54 4.63 -4.34 -4.47
N ILE A 55 3.90 -5.00 -3.59
CA ILE A 55 3.53 -6.40 -3.68
C ILE A 55 2.35 -6.56 -4.64
N SER A 56 2.44 -7.59 -5.48
CA SER A 56 1.39 -8.02 -6.38
C SER A 56 0.68 -9.24 -5.80
N ASP A 57 -0.62 -9.13 -5.54
CA ASP A 57 -1.48 -10.19 -5.00
C ASP A 57 -2.63 -10.57 -5.96
N PRO A 58 -2.35 -11.02 -7.19
CA PRO A 58 -3.39 -11.33 -8.18
C PRO A 58 -4.24 -12.54 -7.76
N LYS A 59 -3.72 -13.38 -6.87
CA LYS A 59 -4.45 -14.52 -6.28
C LYS A 59 -5.34 -14.10 -5.10
N ARG A 60 -5.24 -12.85 -4.64
CA ARG A 60 -6.03 -12.26 -3.55
C ARG A 60 -5.84 -12.98 -2.21
N THR A 61 -4.76 -13.76 -2.08
CA THR A 61 -4.49 -14.56 -0.88
C THR A 61 -4.06 -13.66 0.26
N ILE A 62 -3.24 -12.65 -0.02
CA ILE A 62 -2.78 -11.72 1.01
C ILE A 62 -3.95 -10.85 1.47
N ALA A 63 -4.74 -10.30 0.53
CA ALA A 63 -5.91 -9.51 0.87
C ALA A 63 -6.94 -10.30 1.71
N GLN A 64 -7.10 -11.60 1.43
CA GLN A 64 -7.96 -12.49 2.19
C GLN A 64 -7.40 -12.80 3.58
N ASP A 65 -6.12 -13.16 3.69
CA ASP A 65 -5.46 -13.49 4.96
C ASP A 65 -5.46 -12.30 5.94
N TYR A 66 -5.33 -11.08 5.41
CA TYR A 66 -5.39 -9.84 6.19
C TYR A 66 -6.83 -9.31 6.40
N GLY A 67 -7.85 -10.01 5.90
CA GLY A 67 -9.26 -9.67 6.12
C GLY A 67 -9.73 -8.38 5.44
N VAL A 68 -9.03 -7.92 4.39
CA VAL A 68 -9.33 -6.67 3.67
C VAL A 68 -9.89 -6.89 2.27
N LEU A 69 -10.07 -8.14 1.84
CA LEU A 69 -10.65 -8.44 0.54
C LEU A 69 -12.14 -8.11 0.50
N LYS A 70 -12.51 -7.18 -0.39
CA LYS A 70 -13.89 -6.93 -0.80
C LYS A 70 -14.27 -7.95 -1.89
N ALA A 71 -14.76 -9.11 -1.45
CA ALA A 71 -14.92 -10.30 -2.30
C ALA A 71 -15.87 -10.12 -3.49
N ASP A 72 -16.89 -9.28 -3.34
CA ASP A 72 -17.89 -8.98 -4.39
C ASP A 72 -17.32 -8.14 -5.54
N GLU A 73 -16.31 -7.29 -5.27
CA GLU A 73 -15.64 -6.49 -6.29
C GLU A 73 -14.23 -6.99 -6.66
N GLY A 74 -13.68 -7.92 -5.88
CA GLY A 74 -12.36 -8.49 -6.12
C GLY A 74 -11.19 -7.52 -5.88
N ILE A 75 -11.42 -6.47 -5.10
CA ILE A 75 -10.44 -5.45 -4.69
C ILE A 75 -10.22 -5.49 -3.17
N SER A 76 -9.22 -4.79 -2.66
CA SER A 76 -9.02 -4.63 -1.22
C SER A 76 -9.58 -3.31 -0.70
N PHE A 77 -10.13 -3.34 0.52
CA PHE A 77 -10.31 -2.14 1.35
C PHE A 77 -8.94 -1.51 1.68
N ARG A 78 -8.97 -0.28 2.21
CA ARG A 78 -7.76 0.43 2.62
C ARG A 78 -7.29 -0.04 3.99
N GLY A 79 -6.60 -1.17 4.02
CA GLY A 79 -5.92 -1.69 5.20
C GLY A 79 -4.53 -1.05 5.41
N LEU A 80 -4.22 -0.70 6.65
CA LEU A 80 -2.87 -0.40 7.14
C LEU A 80 -2.63 -1.31 8.35
N PHE A 81 -1.46 -1.93 8.37
CA PHE A 81 -1.05 -2.88 9.40
C PHE A 81 0.34 -2.50 9.89
N ILE A 82 0.48 -2.33 11.21
CA ILE A 82 1.79 -2.12 11.83
C ILE A 82 2.21 -3.41 12.49
N ILE A 83 3.32 -3.98 12.02
CA ILE A 83 3.90 -5.23 12.50
C ILE A 83 5.24 -4.88 13.13
N ASP A 84 5.51 -5.40 14.33
CA ASP A 84 6.78 -5.15 15.02
C ASP A 84 7.94 -6.00 14.50
N ASP A 85 9.13 -5.79 15.08
CA ASP A 85 10.37 -6.51 14.77
C ASP A 85 10.33 -8.01 15.11
N LYS A 86 9.31 -8.45 15.84
CA LYS A 86 9.06 -9.87 16.19
C LYS A 86 7.99 -10.50 15.28
N GLY A 87 7.49 -9.78 14.28
CA GLY A 87 6.45 -10.24 13.40
C GLY A 87 5.05 -10.26 14.04
N ILE A 88 4.87 -9.55 15.15
CA ILE A 88 3.59 -9.48 15.85
C ILE A 88 2.82 -8.24 15.36
N LEU A 89 1.57 -8.46 14.93
CA LEU A 89 0.66 -7.38 14.56
C LEU A 89 0.32 -6.53 15.78
N ARG A 90 0.57 -5.22 15.70
CA ARG A 90 0.37 -4.25 16.77
C ARG A 90 -0.81 -3.33 16.54
N GLN A 91 -1.10 -3.00 15.29
CA GLN A 91 -2.11 -2.02 14.93
C GLN A 91 -2.74 -2.38 13.59
N ILE A 92 -4.06 -2.17 13.48
CA ILE A 92 -4.85 -2.36 12.26
C ILE A 92 -5.74 -1.13 12.08
N THR A 93 -5.61 -0.45 10.94
CA THR A 93 -6.59 0.56 10.47
C THR A 93 -7.20 0.09 9.17
N ILE A 94 -8.53 -0.02 9.11
CA ILE A 94 -9.26 -0.35 7.89
C ILE A 94 -10.21 0.80 7.58
N ASN A 95 -10.01 1.42 6.43
CA ASN A 95 -10.88 2.48 5.92
C ASN A 95 -11.68 1.99 4.71
N ASP A 96 -12.87 2.57 4.55
CA ASP A 96 -13.67 2.39 3.35
C ASP A 96 -13.01 3.09 2.14
N LEU A 97 -13.37 2.68 0.93
CA LEU A 97 -12.77 3.13 -0.33
C LEU A 97 -12.72 4.65 -0.55
N PRO A 98 -13.74 5.46 -0.16
CA PRO A 98 -13.73 6.90 -0.43
C PRO A 98 -12.87 7.71 0.56
N VAL A 99 -12.46 7.12 1.68
CA VAL A 99 -11.74 7.84 2.75
C VAL A 99 -10.23 7.66 2.59
N GLY A 100 -9.52 8.75 2.37
CA GLY A 100 -8.04 8.75 2.36
C GLY A 100 -7.46 8.80 3.77
N ARG A 101 -6.29 8.18 3.94
CA ARG A 101 -5.52 8.15 5.20
C ARG A 101 -4.54 9.31 5.31
N SER A 102 -4.19 9.64 6.56
CA SER A 102 -3.08 10.53 6.90
C SER A 102 -1.79 9.72 7.08
N VAL A 103 -0.63 10.29 6.69
CA VAL A 103 0.70 9.71 6.97
C VAL A 103 1.24 10.21 8.32
N ASP A 104 0.70 11.31 8.84
CA ASP A 104 1.10 11.88 10.14
C ASP A 104 0.47 11.17 11.34
N GLU A 105 -0.60 10.41 11.09
CA GLU A 105 -1.27 9.56 12.07
C GLU A 105 -0.54 8.22 12.21
#